data_AF-U6SIA1-F1
#
_entry.id   AF-U6SIA1-F1
#
_cell.length_a   1.000
_cell.length_b   1.000
_cell.length_c   1.000
_cell.angle_alpha   90.00
_cell.angle_beta   90.00
_cell.angle_gamma   90.00
#
_symmetry.space_group_name_H-M   'P 1'
#
loop_
_entity.id
_entity.type
_entity.pdbx_description
1 polymer ?
#
loop_
_entity_poly.entity_id
_entity_poly.type
_entity_poly.pdbx_seq_one_letter_code
_entity_poly.pdbx_strand_id
1 'polypeptide(L)'
;MNYIKNQHGYALLVVLLIITVIGIFAPILVNNVLSSSKQFSIVEEQMQHEKLANMAYIYIDRTFEETAKEYVAYLSSLDEGEDPQSPESFFTSRVQVEYSNQYDKQAYKINLDNVLNTQFTFNIITQVNSEEAASGTYTININDYFN
;
A
#
# COMPACT_ATOMS: atom_id res chain seq x y z
N MET A 1 -63.96 -31.90 38.21
CA MET A 1 -62.66 -32.13 37.54
C MET A 1 -61.94 -30.79 37.50
N ASN A 2 -61.20 -30.45 38.55
CA ASN A 2 -60.54 -29.14 38.69
C ASN A 2 -59.13 -29.23 38.11
N TYR A 3 -58.93 -28.64 36.92
CA TYR A 3 -57.60 -28.40 36.37
C TYR A 3 -56.97 -27.24 37.15
N ILE A 4 -56.12 -27.54 38.12
CA ILE A 4 -55.26 -26.54 38.75
C ILE A 4 -54.28 -26.09 37.66
N LYS A 5 -54.51 -24.89 37.11
CA LYS A 5 -53.61 -24.27 36.12
C LYS A 5 -52.27 -23.97 36.81
N ASN A 6 -51.26 -24.80 36.56
CA ASN A 6 -49.90 -24.60 37.04
C ASN A 6 -49.20 -23.50 36.21
N GLN A 7 -49.66 -22.26 36.35
CA GLN A 7 -49.15 -21.10 35.60
C GLN A 7 -47.71 -20.74 35.99
N HIS A 8 -47.32 -21.02 37.25
CA HIS A 8 -45.98 -20.74 37.76
C HIS A 8 -44.92 -21.69 37.20
N GLY A 9 -45.21 -22.98 37.05
CA GLY A 9 -44.28 -23.93 36.41
C GLY A 9 -44.07 -23.66 34.92
N TYR A 10 -45.14 -23.26 34.22
CA TYR A 10 -45.05 -22.89 32.81
C TYR A 10 -44.21 -21.61 32.60
N ALA A 11 -44.40 -20.59 33.45
CA ALA A 11 -43.60 -19.37 33.40
C ALA A 11 -42.10 -19.65 33.61
N LEU A 12 -41.76 -20.53 34.55
CA LEU A 12 -40.37 -20.92 34.82
C LEU A 12 -39.74 -21.64 33.62
N LEU A 13 -40.48 -22.55 32.99
CA LEU A 13 -40.02 -23.25 31.77
C LEU A 13 -39.80 -22.29 30.59
N VAL A 14 -40.68 -21.30 30.41
CA VAL A 14 -40.53 -20.29 29.36
C VAL A 14 -39.28 -19.44 29.59
N VAL A 15 -39.02 -19.00 30.82
CA VAL A 15 -37.80 -18.24 31.14
C VAL A 15 -36.55 -19.08 30.92
N LEU A 16 -36.56 -20.35 31.33
CA LEU A 16 -35.43 -21.26 31.13
C LEU A 16 -35.14 -21.49 29.64
N LEU A 17 -36.19 -21.70 28.84
CA LEU A 17 -36.08 -21.83 27.39
C LEU A 17 -35.47 -20.56 26.76
N ILE A 18 -35.92 -19.37 27.17
CA ILE A 18 -35.40 -18.10 26.68
C ILE A 18 -33.91 -17.95 27.02
N ILE A 19 -33.50 -18.26 28.26
CA ILE A 19 -32.10 -18.19 28.68
C ILE A 19 -31.25 -19.19 27.88
N THR A 20 -31.74 -20.42 27.65
CA THR A 20 -31.02 -21.42 26.83
C THR A 20 -30.86 -20.95 25.39
N VAL A 21 -31.92 -20.39 24.79
CA VAL A 21 -31.87 -19.85 23.42
C VAL A 21 -30.84 -18.71 23.36
N ILE A 22 -30.92 -17.72 24.26
CA ILE A 22 -29.95 -16.62 24.32
C ILE A 22 -28.53 -17.14 24.53
N GLY A 23 -28.34 -18.12 25.41
CA GLY A 23 -27.03 -18.71 25.70
C GLY A 23 -26.39 -19.40 24.50
N ILE A 24 -27.19 -19.99 23.60
CA ILE A 24 -26.69 -20.60 22.36
C ILE A 24 -26.38 -19.52 21.30
N PHE A 25 -27.25 -18.50 21.17
CA PHE A 25 -27.09 -17.49 20.13
C PHE A 25 -26.05 -16.41 20.45
N ALA A 26 -25.86 -16.06 21.72
CA ALA A 26 -24.91 -15.03 22.16
C ALA A 26 -23.47 -15.25 21.64
N PRO A 27 -22.82 -16.43 21.81
CA PRO A 27 -21.45 -16.64 21.33
C PRO A 27 -21.35 -16.59 19.79
N ILE A 28 -22.39 -17.02 19.06
CA ILE A 28 -22.42 -16.97 17.59
C ILE A 28 -22.39 -15.52 17.10
N LEU A 29 -23.21 -14.66 17.71
CA LEU A 29 -23.26 -13.24 17.34
C LEU A 29 -21.96 -12.52 17.67
N VAL A 30 -21.38 -12.78 18.85
CA VAL A 30 -20.11 -12.16 19.27
C VAL A 30 -18.97 -12.57 18.33
N ASN A 31 -18.85 -13.85 17.98
CA ASN A 31 -17.80 -14.32 17.07
C ASN A 31 -17.90 -13.67 15.68
N ASN A 32 -19.12 -13.54 15.14
CA ASN A 32 -19.32 -12.91 13.84
C ASN A 32 -18.92 -11.44 13.84
N VAL A 33 -19.31 -10.67 14.87
CA VAL A 33 -18.94 -9.24 14.97
C VAL A 33 -17.43 -9.06 15.13
N LEU A 34 -16.80 -9.87 15.97
CA LEU A 34 -15.35 -9.82 16.17
C LEU A 34 -14.58 -10.21 14.90
N SER A 35 -15.05 -11.23 14.17
CA SER A 35 -14.45 -11.63 12.91
C SER A 35 -14.51 -10.53 11.87
N SER A 36 -15.67 -9.87 11.72
CA SER A 36 -15.82 -8.76 10.78
C SER A 36 -14.91 -7.59 11.13
N SER A 37 -14.82 -7.22 12.42
CA SER A 37 -13.94 -6.13 12.86
C SER A 37 -12.47 -6.39 12.54
N LYS A 38 -11.98 -7.61 12.80
CA LYS A 38 -10.62 -8.01 12.42
C LYS A 38 -10.40 -7.96 10.92
N GLN A 39 -11.37 -8.43 10.14
CA GLN A 39 -11.30 -8.39 8.68
C GLN A 39 -11.26 -6.95 8.15
N PHE A 40 -12.05 -6.04 8.72
CA PHE A 40 -12.00 -4.62 8.35
C PHE A 40 -10.63 -4.01 8.60
N SER A 41 -10.01 -4.29 9.75
CA SER A 41 -8.66 -3.80 10.06
C SER A 41 -7.62 -4.29 9.04
N ILE A 42 -7.66 -5.57 8.66
CA ILE A 42 -6.74 -6.13 7.68
C ILE A 42 -6.92 -5.48 6.31
N VAL A 43 -8.17 -5.31 5.87
CA VAL A 43 -8.47 -4.68 4.58
C VAL A 43 -8.06 -3.21 4.57
N GLU A 44 -8.25 -2.49 5.68
CA GLU A 44 -7.82 -1.10 5.81
C GLU A 44 -6.31 -0.97 5.72
N GLU A 45 -5.56 -1.81 6.43
CA GLU A 45 -4.11 -1.83 6.39
C GLU A 45 -3.57 -2.14 4.98
N GLN A 46 -4.13 -3.15 4.31
CA GLN A 46 -3.80 -3.47 2.92
C GLN A 46 -4.05 -2.28 1.98
N MET A 47 -5.18 -1.61 2.12
CA MET A 47 -5.51 -0.42 1.34
C MET A 47 -4.53 0.73 1.61
N GLN A 48 -4.07 0.90 2.85
CA GLN A 48 -3.05 1.89 3.18
C GLN A 48 -1.72 1.58 2.51
N HIS A 49 -1.26 0.33 2.54
CA HIS A 49 -0.05 -0.09 1.83
C HIS A 49 -0.16 0.13 0.31
N GLU A 50 -1.28 -0.27 -0.30
CA GLU A 50 -1.51 -0.06 -1.74
C GLU A 50 -1.50 1.43 -2.11
N LYS A 51 -2.14 2.27 -1.29
CA LYS A 51 -2.14 3.72 -1.51
C LYS A 51 -0.74 4.32 -1.40
N LEU A 52 0.07 3.86 -0.44
CA LEU A 52 1.45 4.30 -0.29
C LEU A 52 2.33 3.84 -1.46
N ALA A 53 2.13 2.62 -1.96
CA ALA A 53 2.79 2.12 -3.16
C ALA A 53 2.46 2.98 -4.39
N ASN A 54 1.18 3.32 -4.56
CA ASN A 54 0.74 4.19 -5.65
C ASN A 54 1.36 5.59 -5.57
N MET A 55 1.49 6.16 -4.37
CA MET A 55 2.20 7.43 -4.19
C MET A 55 3.68 7.31 -4.54
N ALA A 56 4.31 6.18 -4.20
CA ALA A 56 5.69 5.91 -4.57
C ALA A 56 5.85 5.79 -6.09
N TYR A 57 4.97 5.07 -6.80
CA TYR A 57 4.99 5.00 -8.27
C TYR A 57 4.88 6.39 -8.90
N ILE A 58 3.91 7.20 -8.45
CA ILE A 58 3.73 8.58 -8.94
C ILE A 58 4.97 9.43 -8.69
N TYR A 59 5.62 9.28 -7.53
CA TYR A 59 6.85 10.00 -7.24
C TYR A 59 7.96 9.61 -8.22
N ILE A 60 8.14 8.32 -8.48
CA ILE A 60 9.15 7.84 -9.43
C ILE A 60 8.88 8.38 -10.83
N ASP A 61 7.65 8.26 -11.33
CA ASP A 61 7.29 8.77 -12.65
C ASP A 61 7.59 10.26 -12.79
N ARG A 62 7.25 11.03 -11.76
CA ARG A 62 7.50 12.47 -11.73
C ARG A 62 8.99 12.80 -11.72
N THR A 63 9.79 12.09 -10.93
CA THR A 63 11.25 12.25 -10.92
C THR A 63 11.83 11.99 -12.30
N PHE A 64 11.39 10.95 -13.01
CA PHE A 64 11.84 10.66 -14.37
C PHE A 64 11.38 11.71 -15.38
N GLU A 65 10.15 12.18 -15.28
CA GLU A 65 9.64 13.25 -16.14
C GLU A 65 10.42 14.57 -15.95
N GLU A 66 10.69 14.95 -14.71
CA GLU A 66 11.50 16.13 -14.38
C GLU A 66 12.95 15.96 -14.88
N THR A 67 13.55 14.78 -14.69
CA THR A 67 14.90 14.46 -15.19
C THR A 67 14.96 14.50 -16.72
N ALA A 68 13.91 14.02 -17.42
CA ALA A 68 13.83 14.09 -18.88
C ALA A 68 13.81 15.54 -19.37
N LYS A 69 13.02 16.40 -18.72
CA LYS A 69 12.98 17.84 -19.04
C LYS A 69 14.32 18.51 -18.81
N GLU A 70 15.00 18.19 -17.72
CA GLU A 70 16.36 18.68 -17.45
C GLU A 70 17.35 18.22 -18.52
N TYR A 71 17.25 16.97 -18.97
CA TYR A 71 18.11 16.44 -20.03
C TYR A 71 17.89 17.17 -21.36
N VAL A 72 16.63 17.40 -21.75
CA VAL A 72 16.31 18.17 -22.97
C VAL A 72 16.84 19.61 -22.88
N ALA A 73 16.71 20.25 -21.71
CA ALA A 73 17.26 21.57 -21.47
C ALA A 73 18.79 21.57 -21.55
N TYR A 74 19.45 20.55 -20.98
CA TYR A 74 20.90 20.35 -21.07
C TYR A 74 21.34 20.21 -22.53
N LEU A 75 20.69 19.34 -23.32
CA LEU A 75 20.98 19.19 -24.75
C LEU A 75 20.83 20.49 -25.52
N SER A 76 19.84 21.32 -25.17
CA SER A 76 19.60 22.61 -25.81
C SER A 76 20.63 23.69 -25.44
N SER A 77 21.41 23.45 -24.37
CA SER A 77 22.42 24.38 -23.85
C SER A 77 23.84 24.05 -24.32
N LEU A 78 24.04 22.92 -25.01
CA LEU A 78 25.34 22.50 -25.51
C LEU A 78 25.80 23.39 -26.68
N ASP A 79 27.07 23.77 -26.66
CA ASP A 79 27.71 24.50 -27.75
C ASP A 79 27.92 23.58 -28.97
N GLU A 80 28.01 24.17 -30.17
CA GLU A 80 28.29 23.41 -31.40
C GLU A 80 29.63 22.66 -31.28
N GLY A 81 29.56 21.33 -31.23
CA GLY A 81 30.71 20.43 -31.18
C GLY A 81 30.97 19.77 -29.83
N GLU A 82 30.15 20.03 -28.81
CA GLU A 82 30.18 19.23 -27.58
C GLU A 82 29.41 17.92 -27.75
N ASP A 83 30.04 16.81 -27.37
CA ASP A 83 29.38 15.50 -27.36
C ASP A 83 28.43 15.43 -26.14
N PRO A 84 27.12 15.22 -26.36
CA PRO A 84 26.17 15.14 -25.25
C PRO A 84 26.44 13.91 -24.39
N GLN A 85 26.28 14.09 -23.08
CA GLN A 85 26.22 12.96 -22.17
C GLN A 85 25.09 11.98 -22.58
N SER A 86 25.34 10.67 -22.49
CA SER A 86 24.32 9.67 -22.81
C SER A 86 23.12 9.79 -21.84
N PRO A 87 21.88 9.56 -22.31
CA PRO A 87 20.69 9.64 -21.45
C PRO A 87 20.81 8.74 -20.23
N GLU A 88 21.32 7.52 -20.39
CA GLU A 88 21.48 6.56 -19.30
C GLU A 88 22.39 7.07 -18.19
N SER A 89 23.54 7.66 -18.54
CA SER A 89 24.47 8.18 -17.55
C SER A 89 23.93 9.45 -16.87
N PHE A 90 23.21 10.30 -17.61
CA PHE A 90 22.56 11.48 -17.06
C PHE A 90 21.50 11.07 -16.02
N PHE A 91 20.59 10.18 -16.39
CA PHE A 91 19.52 9.68 -15.50
C PHE A 91 20.08 8.95 -14.31
N THR A 92 21.04 8.04 -14.51
CA THR A 92 21.65 7.27 -13.41
C THR A 92 22.22 8.21 -12.34
N SER A 93 22.91 9.28 -12.75
CA SER A 93 23.50 10.25 -11.81
C SER A 93 22.44 11.00 -10.99
N ARG A 94 21.32 11.40 -11.62
CA ARG A 94 20.25 12.15 -10.96
C ARG A 94 19.40 11.26 -10.06
N VAL A 95 18.96 10.12 -10.59
CA VAL A 95 18.15 9.11 -9.89
C VAL A 95 18.90 8.59 -8.67
N GLN A 96 20.20 8.27 -8.78
CA GLN A 96 20.97 7.81 -7.63
C GLN A 96 21.04 8.88 -6.54
N VAL A 97 21.26 10.15 -6.89
CA VAL A 97 21.31 11.23 -5.90
C VAL A 97 19.95 11.43 -5.23
N GLU A 98 18.86 11.40 -6.00
CA GLU A 98 17.50 11.61 -5.50
C GLU A 98 17.11 10.51 -4.50
N TYR A 99 17.30 9.23 -4.87
CA TYR A 99 16.90 8.11 -4.02
C TYR A 99 17.90 7.78 -2.91
N SER A 100 19.19 8.12 -3.07
CA SER A 100 20.16 8.01 -1.96
C SER A 100 19.90 9.04 -0.85
N ASN A 101 19.22 10.14 -1.18
CA ASN A 101 18.83 11.18 -0.25
C ASN A 101 17.38 11.03 0.24
N GLN A 102 16.71 9.88 -0.01
CA GLN A 102 15.43 9.60 0.62
C GLN A 102 15.60 9.44 2.12
N TYR A 103 15.57 10.59 2.79
CA TYR A 103 15.41 10.73 4.23
C TYR A 103 14.23 9.86 4.68
N ASP A 104 14.46 9.17 5.80
CA ASP A 104 13.61 8.33 6.66
C ASP A 104 12.23 8.94 7.08
N LYS A 105 11.72 9.93 6.36
CA LYS A 105 10.54 10.74 6.68
C LYS A 105 9.30 10.39 5.86
N GLN A 106 9.38 9.45 4.93
CA GLN A 106 8.24 9.06 4.11
C GLN A 106 7.71 7.69 4.53
N ALA A 107 6.38 7.53 4.49
CA ALA A 107 5.71 6.26 4.80
C ALA A 107 5.99 5.14 3.77
N TYR A 108 6.92 5.38 2.84
CA TYR A 108 7.45 4.42 1.89
C TYR A 108 8.94 4.69 1.63
N LYS A 109 9.68 3.64 1.29
CA LYS A 109 11.09 3.65 0.91
C LYS A 109 11.19 3.15 -0.53
N ILE A 110 11.90 3.88 -1.38
CA ILE A 110 12.17 3.50 -2.77
C ILE A 110 13.65 3.17 -2.87
N ASN A 111 13.95 1.90 -3.14
CA ASN A 111 15.31 1.45 -3.35
C ASN A 111 15.52 1.17 -4.83
N LEU A 112 16.55 1.77 -5.42
CA LEU A 112 16.97 1.41 -6.77
C LEU A 112 17.62 0.02 -6.72
N ASP A 113 17.00 -0.96 -7.36
CA ASP A 113 17.44 -2.35 -7.35
C ASP A 113 18.44 -2.64 -8.47
N ASN A 114 18.08 -2.23 -9.69
CA ASN A 114 18.87 -2.51 -10.88
C ASN A 114 18.74 -1.42 -11.93
N VAL A 115 19.83 -1.18 -12.65
CA VAL A 115 19.89 -0.31 -13.84
C VAL A 115 20.51 -1.12 -14.97
N LEU A 116 19.71 -1.40 -16.00
CA LEU A 116 20.14 -2.13 -17.19
C LEU A 116 19.83 -1.30 -18.42
N ASN A 117 20.87 -0.70 -19.01
CA ASN A 117 20.74 0.22 -20.14
C ASN A 117 19.74 1.34 -19.81
N THR A 118 18.60 1.37 -20.51
CA THR A 118 17.52 2.34 -20.33
C THR A 118 16.45 1.89 -19.32
N GLN A 119 16.61 0.74 -18.66
CA GLN A 119 15.62 0.24 -17.69
C GLN A 119 16.10 0.42 -16.25
N PHE A 120 15.23 1.02 -15.43
CA PHE A 120 15.43 1.21 -14.00
C PHE A 120 14.39 0.41 -13.24
N THR A 121 14.83 -0.42 -12.30
CA THR A 121 13.95 -1.21 -11.44
C THR A 121 14.07 -0.73 -10.01
N PHE A 122 12.93 -0.47 -9.38
CA PHE A 122 12.80 0.03 -8.03
C PHE A 122 12.06 -0.99 -7.16
N ASN A 123 12.58 -1.23 -5.97
CA ASN A 123 11.91 -1.96 -4.91
C ASN A 123 11.21 -0.97 -3.98
N ILE A 124 9.90 -1.14 -3.80
CA ILE A 124 9.10 -0.25 -2.97
C ILE A 124 8.68 -0.97 -1.70
N ILE A 125 9.08 -0.39 -0.58
CA ILE A 125 8.72 -0.85 0.76
C ILE A 125 7.80 0.21 1.37
N THR A 126 6.68 -0.21 1.93
CA THR A 126 5.70 0.68 2.55
C THR A 126 5.63 0.40 4.03
N GLN A 127 5.43 1.45 4.84
CA GLN A 127 5.37 1.33 6.29
C GLN A 127 4.04 1.84 6.82
N VAL A 128 3.28 0.96 7.46
CA VAL A 128 2.00 1.27 8.12
C VAL A 128 2.10 0.74 9.55
N ASN A 129 1.76 1.56 10.54
CA ASN A 129 1.81 1.16 11.97
C ASN A 129 3.13 0.54 12.45
N SER A 130 4.26 0.91 11.85
CA SER A 130 5.60 0.34 12.09
C SER A 130 5.82 -1.06 11.50
N GLU A 131 4.87 -1.61 10.75
CA GLU A 131 5.04 -2.81 9.94
C GLU A 131 5.47 -2.43 8.53
N GLU A 132 6.55 -3.04 8.07
CA GLU A 132 7.05 -2.89 6.71
C GLU A 132 6.46 -4.00 5.83
N ALA A 133 5.87 -3.61 4.71
CA ALA A 133 5.42 -4.53 3.67
C ALA A 133 6.08 -4.18 2.35
N ALA A 134 6.68 -5.18 1.70
CA ALA A 134 7.10 -5.08 0.32
C ALA A 134 5.85 -4.89 -0.55
N SER A 135 5.73 -3.72 -1.19
CA SER A 135 4.58 -3.41 -2.03
C SER A 135 4.76 -3.87 -3.47
N GLY A 136 6.01 -4.02 -3.93
CA GLY A 136 6.31 -4.57 -5.25
C GLY A 136 7.57 -3.98 -5.89
N THR A 137 7.75 -4.35 -7.15
CA THR A 137 8.81 -3.85 -8.03
C THR A 137 8.20 -2.92 -9.08
N TYR A 138 8.82 -1.77 -9.32
CA TYR A 138 8.43 -0.85 -10.39
C TYR A 138 9.55 -0.70 -11.40
N THR A 139 9.26 -0.92 -12.68
CA THR A 139 10.24 -0.82 -13.75
C THR A 139 9.86 0.27 -14.72
N ILE A 140 10.79 1.18 -14.97
CA ILE A 140 10.65 2.29 -15.91
C ILE A 140 11.66 2.15 -17.04
N ASN A 141 11.25 2.48 -18.27
CA ASN A 141 12.16 2.65 -19.40
C ASN A 141 12.33 4.14 -19.72
N ILE A 142 13.57 4.65 -19.73
CA ILE A 142 13.81 6.08 -20.01
C ILE A 142 13.25 6.49 -21.39
N ASN A 143 13.28 5.58 -22.36
CA ASN A 143 12.81 5.85 -23.72
C ASN A 143 11.33 6.24 -23.78
N ASP A 144 10.53 5.88 -22.77
CA ASP A 144 9.12 6.23 -22.71
C ASP A 144 8.90 7.74 -22.50
N TYR A 145 9.92 8.48 -22.02
CA TYR A 145 9.86 9.92 -21.75
C TYR A 145 10.44 10.79 -22.88
N PHE A 146 10.91 10.16 -23.96
CA PHE A 146 11.52 10.85 -25.11
C PHE A 146 10.72 10.70 -26.41
N ASN A 147 9.53 10.09 -26.35
CA ASN A 147 8.62 9.95 -27.49
C ASN A 147 7.69 11.15 -27.67
#